data_AF-A0AAU2DQE6-F1
#
_entry.id   AF-A0AAU2DQE6-F1
#
_cell.length_a   1.000
_cell.length_b   1.000
_cell.length_c   1.000
_cell.angle_alpha   90.00
_cell.angle_beta   90.00
_cell.angle_gamma   90.00
#
_symmetry.space_group_name_H-M   'P 1'
#
loop_
_entity.id
_entity.type
_entity.pdbx_description
1 polymer ?
#
loop_
_entity_poly.entity_id
_entity_poly.type
_entity_poly.pdbx_seq_one_letter_code
_entity_poly.pdbx_strand_id
1 'polypeptide(L)'
;MTLYRQRAYLLGGYVGMFGGVFSHTDLQAPEYPVLYIETPKGQMSWHIHPDDKDCFDGLKVPTVEDYPWDGHTTEEKYMRAQALNLLIPKMTYAKPEYGNP
;
A
#
# COMPACT_ATOMS: atom_id res chain seq x y z
N MET A 1 12.51 -0.66 -14.84
CA MET A 1 11.67 -0.44 -13.64
C MET A 1 12.04 -1.49 -12.60
N THR A 2 12.41 -1.09 -11.38
CA THR A 2 12.84 -2.01 -10.31
C THR A 2 11.65 -2.77 -9.70
N LEU A 3 11.92 -3.85 -8.95
CA LEU A 3 10.88 -4.58 -8.22
C LEU A 3 10.19 -3.69 -7.17
N TYR A 4 10.96 -2.84 -6.49
CA TYR A 4 10.43 -1.91 -5.49
C TYR A 4 9.50 -0.87 -6.09
N ARG A 5 9.84 -0.32 -7.26
CA ARG A 5 8.98 0.61 -7.99
C ARG A 5 7.69 -0.05 -8.48
N GLN A 6 7.76 -1.28 -8.98
CA GLN A 6 6.56 -2.06 -9.34
C GLN A 6 5.63 -2.24 -8.15
N ARG A 7 6.19 -2.59 -6.98
CA ARG A 7 5.43 -2.69 -5.73
C ARG A 7 4.79 -1.34 -5.36
N ALA A 8 5.51 -0.23 -5.49
CA ALA A 8 4.98 1.11 -5.18
C ALA A 8 3.73 1.44 -6.02
N TYR A 9 3.73 1.15 -7.33
CA TYR A 9 2.53 1.31 -8.16
C TYR A 9 1.35 0.46 -7.69
N LEU A 10 1.59 -0.80 -7.30
CA LEU A 10 0.53 -1.67 -6.77
C LEU A 10 -0.02 -1.14 -5.44
N LEU A 11 0.84 -0.64 -4.55
CA LEU A 11 0.43 0.00 -3.30
C LEU A 11 -0.38 1.27 -3.56
N GLY A 12 -0.07 2.03 -4.62
CA GLY A 12 -0.89 3.16 -5.08
C GLY A 12 -2.34 2.76 -5.38
N GLY A 13 -2.56 1.55 -5.88
CA GLY A 13 -3.90 0.98 -6.04
C GLY A 13 -4.64 0.82 -4.71
N TYR A 14 -3.98 0.28 -3.68
CA TYR A 14 -4.58 0.20 -2.34
C TYR A 14 -4.84 1.57 -1.73
N VAL A 15 -3.92 2.52 -1.89
CA VAL A 15 -4.11 3.91 -1.44
C VAL A 15 -5.31 4.55 -2.14
N GLY A 16 -5.49 4.34 -3.44
CA GLY A 16 -6.65 4.85 -4.18
C GLY A 16 -7.99 4.31 -3.66
N MET A 17 -8.01 3.10 -3.07
CA MET A 17 -9.21 2.47 -2.53
C MET A 17 -9.46 2.77 -1.05
N PHE A 18 -8.41 2.84 -0.23
CA PHE A 18 -8.50 2.87 1.23
C PHE A 18 -7.88 4.11 1.86
N GLY A 19 -7.26 4.98 1.06
CA GLY A 19 -6.42 6.07 1.54
C GLY A 19 -5.06 5.58 2.03
N GLY A 20 -4.24 6.50 2.51
CA GLY A 20 -2.95 6.19 3.10
C GLY A 20 -2.35 7.39 3.81
N VAL A 21 -1.29 7.16 4.57
CA VAL A 21 -0.51 8.19 5.26
C VAL A 21 0.97 7.84 5.17
N PHE A 22 1.82 8.81 4.84
CA PHE A 22 3.26 8.68 5.00
C PHE A 22 3.69 9.19 6.37
N SER A 23 4.63 8.49 7.01
CA SER A 23 5.35 9.03 8.17
C SER A 23 6.83 8.66 8.17
N HIS A 24 7.61 9.32 9.03
CA HIS A 24 9.02 9.01 9.27
C HIS A 24 9.19 8.41 10.67
N THR A 25 8.30 7.48 11.04
CA THR A 25 8.25 6.80 12.34
C THR A 25 9.50 5.96 12.63
N ASP A 26 10.15 5.45 11.60
CA ASP A 26 11.35 4.62 11.74
C ASP A 26 12.61 5.49 11.76
N LEU A 27 13.06 5.83 12.97
CA LEU A 27 14.28 6.61 13.18
C LEU A 27 15.56 5.87 12.73
N GLN A 28 15.51 4.57 12.49
CA GLN A 28 16.66 3.81 11.96
C GLN A 28 16.77 3.91 10.44
N ALA A 29 15.69 4.33 9.76
CA ALA A 29 15.62 4.50 8.32
C ALA A 29 14.89 5.81 7.94
N PRO A 30 15.36 6.97 8.42
CA PRO A 30 14.64 8.24 8.30
C PRO A 30 14.46 8.71 6.85
N GLU A 31 15.29 8.26 5.92
CA GLU A 31 15.16 8.54 4.50
C GLU A 31 14.07 7.70 3.81
N TYR A 32 13.56 6.65 4.46
CA TYR A 32 12.54 5.77 3.90
C TYR A 32 11.19 6.01 4.60
N PRO A 33 10.34 6.92 4.09
CA PRO A 33 9.02 7.11 4.68
C PRO A 33 8.23 5.81 4.66
N VAL A 34 7.54 5.55 5.76
CA VAL A 34 6.65 4.40 5.92
C VAL A 34 5.27 4.82 5.43
N LEU A 35 4.76 4.12 4.41
CA LEU A 35 3.38 4.24 3.97
C LEU A 35 2.51 3.32 4.82
N TYR A 36 1.53 3.90 5.51
CA TYR A 36 0.49 3.20 6.26
C TYR A 36 -0.83 3.21 5.48
N ILE A 37 -1.51 2.06 5.46
CA ILE A 37 -2.82 1.88 4.83
C ILE A 37 -3.72 1.17 5.83
N GLU A 38 -4.80 1.84 6.25
CA GLU A 38 -5.82 1.25 7.12
C GLU A 38 -6.87 0.55 6.27
N THR A 39 -7.14 -0.73 6.57
CA THR A 39 -8.08 -1.54 5.80
C THR A 39 -9.02 -2.31 6.70
N PRO A 40 -10.14 -2.86 6.19
CA PRO A 40 -10.98 -3.77 6.96
C PRO A 40 -10.28 -5.05 7.46
N LYS A 41 -9.06 -5.34 6.99
CA LYS A 41 -8.23 -6.45 7.46
C LYS A 41 -7.15 -6.04 8.46
N GLY A 42 -7.15 -4.77 8.89
CA GLY A 42 -6.15 -4.18 9.75
C GLY A 42 -5.16 -3.32 8.97
N GLN A 43 -4.23 -2.72 9.72
CA GLN A 43 -3.19 -1.86 9.18
C GLN A 43 -2.20 -2.68 8.34
N MET A 44 -1.68 -2.07 7.27
CA MET A 44 -0.54 -2.60 6.55
C MET A 44 0.44 -1.47 6.29
N SER A 45 1.75 -1.74 6.39
CA SER A 45 2.76 -0.73 6.14
C SER A 45 3.97 -1.20 5.35
N TRP A 46 4.59 -0.27 4.62
CA TRP A 46 5.82 -0.51 3.85
C TRP A 46 6.69 0.74 3.84
N HIS A 47 8.00 0.56 4.04
CA HIS A 47 9.00 1.56 3.66
C HIS A 47 8.98 1.77 2.15
N ILE A 48 8.92 3.03 1.75
CA ILE A 48 8.95 3.49 0.36
C ILE A 48 10.28 4.19 0.11
N HIS A 49 10.97 3.80 -0.97
CA HIS A 49 12.20 4.46 -1.38
C HIS A 49 11.88 5.91 -1.83
N PRO A 50 12.70 6.92 -1.50
CA PRO A 50 12.49 8.31 -1.94
C PRO A 50 12.16 8.44 -3.43
N ASP A 51 12.94 7.77 -4.29
CA ASP A 51 12.76 7.77 -5.75
C ASP A 51 11.43 7.16 -6.24
N ASP A 52 10.71 6.43 -5.37
CA ASP A 52 9.41 5.82 -5.69
C ASP A 52 8.23 6.58 -5.06
N LYS A 53 8.49 7.69 -4.35
CA LYS A 53 7.43 8.53 -3.76
C LYS A 53 6.54 9.19 -4.83
N ASP A 54 7.11 9.45 -6.00
CA ASP A 54 6.42 10.02 -7.17
C ASP A 54 5.26 9.14 -7.67
N CYS A 55 5.28 7.84 -7.35
CA CYS A 55 4.20 6.91 -7.67
C CYS A 55 2.86 7.26 -6.97
N PHE A 56 2.89 8.15 -5.98
CA PHE A 56 1.73 8.52 -5.16
C PHE A 56 1.27 9.98 -5.37
N ASP A 57 1.95 10.78 -6.20
CA ASP A 57 1.70 12.23 -6.34
C ASP A 57 0.25 12.57 -6.70
N GLY A 58 -0.37 11.76 -7.57
CA GLY A 58 -1.77 11.95 -7.98
C GLY A 58 -2.80 11.60 -6.90
N LEU A 59 -2.40 10.90 -5.84
CA LEU A 59 -3.28 10.39 -4.77
C LEU A 59 -3.36 11.32 -3.56
N LYS A 60 -2.54 12.38 -3.51
CA LYS A 60 -2.53 13.38 -2.43
C LYS A 60 -2.40 12.77 -1.02
N VAL A 61 -1.52 11.78 -0.88
CA VAL A 61 -1.26 11.10 0.40
C VAL A 61 -0.63 12.09 1.39
N PRO A 62 -1.25 12.36 2.56
CA PRO A 62 -0.66 13.25 3.55
C PRO A 62 0.63 12.65 4.13
N THR A 63 1.56 13.52 4.51
CA THR A 63 2.74 13.17 5.30
C THR A 63 2.57 13.75 6.70
N VAL A 64 2.83 12.92 7.73
CA VAL A 64 2.81 13.31 9.14
C VAL A 64 4.16 12.94 9.78
N GLU A 65 4.47 13.55 10.92
CA GLU A 65 5.70 13.23 11.67
C GLU A 65 5.65 11.81 12.24
N ASP A 66 4.53 11.47 12.89
CA ASP A 66 4.33 10.20 13.57
C ASP A 66 2.98 9.57 13.19
N TYR A 67 2.96 8.25 13.06
CA TYR A 67 1.74 7.46 12.80
C TYR A 67 1.84 6.12 13.55
N PRO A 68 0.84 5.76 14.37
CA PRO A 68 0.95 4.60 15.24
C PRO A 68 0.96 3.30 14.44
N TRP A 69 2.07 2.55 14.54
CA TRP A 69 2.14 1.19 14.02
C TRP A 69 1.42 0.22 14.96
N ASP A 70 0.59 -0.66 14.42
CA ASP A 70 -0.20 -1.62 15.20
C ASP A 70 0.58 -2.89 15.62
N GLY A 71 1.88 -2.96 15.33
CA GLY A 71 2.77 -4.04 15.74
C GLY A 71 2.79 -5.27 14.81
N HIS A 72 2.20 -5.18 13.62
CA HIS A 72 2.10 -6.33 12.71
C HIS A 72 3.45 -6.82 12.15
N THR A 73 3.66 -8.13 12.07
CA THR A 73 4.83 -8.68 11.36
C THR A 73 4.72 -8.53 9.85
N THR A 74 5.83 -8.81 9.15
CA THR A 74 5.82 -8.85 7.68
C THR A 74 4.86 -9.92 7.15
N GLU A 75 4.82 -11.08 7.78
CA GLU A 75 3.90 -12.16 7.43
C GLU A 75 2.45 -11.74 7.66
N GLU A 76 2.16 -11.08 8.78
CA GLU A 76 0.81 -10.62 9.12
C GLU A 76 0.27 -9.62 8.10
N LYS A 77 1.02 -8.59 7.69
CA LYS A 77 0.53 -7.67 6.65
C LYS A 77 0.26 -8.36 5.32
N TYR A 78 1.04 -9.38 4.94
CA TYR A 78 0.77 -10.09 3.69
C TYR A 78 -0.44 -11.03 3.81
N MET A 79 -0.68 -11.65 4.97
CA MET A 79 -1.94 -12.36 5.23
C MET A 79 -3.14 -11.42 5.14
N ARG A 80 -3.02 -10.19 5.68
CA ARG A 80 -4.06 -9.16 5.59
C ARG A 80 -4.28 -8.71 4.14
N ALA A 81 -3.21 -8.47 3.38
CA ALA A 81 -3.30 -8.12 1.96
C ALA A 81 -4.00 -9.22 1.14
N GLN A 82 -3.66 -10.49 1.38
CA GLN A 82 -4.32 -11.62 0.74
C GLN A 82 -5.82 -11.67 1.10
N ALA A 83 -6.15 -11.54 2.38
CA ALA A 83 -7.53 -11.52 2.84
C ALA A 83 -8.32 -10.33 2.29
N LEU A 84 -7.67 -9.18 2.08
CA LEU A 84 -8.25 -7.99 1.50
C LEU A 84 -8.52 -8.17 0.01
N ASN A 85 -7.58 -8.77 -0.74
CA ASN A 85 -7.73 -9.02 -2.18
C ASN A 85 -8.95 -9.87 -2.52
N LEU A 86 -9.35 -10.77 -1.61
CA LEU A 86 -10.56 -11.58 -1.77
C LEU A 86 -11.86 -10.78 -1.55
N LEU A 87 -11.79 -9.61 -0.90
CA LEU A 87 -12.95 -8.75 -0.64
C LEU A 87 -13.10 -7.61 -1.64
N ILE A 88 -12.03 -7.23 -2.36
CA ILE A 88 -12.10 -6.13 -3.32
C ILE A 88 -13.01 -6.56 -4.49
N PRO A 89 -14.11 -5.83 -4.76
CA PRO A 89 -15.00 -6.15 -5.87
C PRO A 89 -14.26 -6.10 -7.20
N LYS A 90 -14.51 -7.08 -8.07
CA LYS A 90 -14.05 -7.03 -9.45
C LYS A 90 -14.82 -5.94 -10.18
N MET A 91 -14.16 -4.81 -10.45
CA MET A 91 -14.75 -3.68 -11.19
C MET A 91 -14.95 -4.00 -12.67
N THR A 92 -14.07 -4.85 -13.22
CA THR A 92 -14.16 -5.35 -14.59
C THR A 92 -13.75 -6.81 -14.62
N TYR A 93 -14.18 -7.51 -15.66
CA TYR A 93 -13.77 -8.89 -15.93
C TYR A 93 -12.72 -8.94 -17.03
N ALA A 94 -12.12 -10.11 -17.22
CA ALA A 94 -11.31 -10.36 -18.39
C ALA A 94 -12.16 -10.07 -19.64
N LYS A 95 -11.51 -9.71 -20.76
CA LYS A 95 -12.23 -9.49 -22.00
C LYS A 95 -13.11 -10.73 -22.31
N PRO A 96 -14.30 -10.56 -22.92
CA PRO A 96 -15.25 -11.65 -23.11
C PRO A 96 -14.65 -12.92 -23.74
N GLU A 97 -13.64 -12.78 -24.61
CA GLU A 97 -12.92 -13.89 -25.24
C GLU A 97 -12.10 -14.77 -24.27
N TYR A 98 -11.88 -14.32 -23.04
CA TYR A 98 -11.15 -15.04 -21.99
C TYR A 98 -12.07 -15.55 -20.87
N GLY A 99 -13.40 -15.49 -21.06
CA GLY A 99 -14.42 -16.04 -20.17
C GLY A 99 -15.11 -15.00 -19.27
N ASN A 100 -16.34 -15.32 -18.87
CA ASN A 100 -16.97 -14.67 -17.73
C ASN A 100 -16.37 -15.24 -16.42
N PRO A 101 -16.30 -14.44 -15.35
CA PRO A 101 -15.77 -14.85 -14.04
C PRO A 101 -16.40 -16.14 -13.50
#